data_AF-A0A9E5D0K7-F1
#
_entry.id   AF-A0A9E5D0K7-F1
#
_cell.length_a   1.000
_cell.length_b   1.000
_cell.length_c   1.000
_cell.angle_alpha   90.00
_cell.angle_beta   90.00
_cell.angle_gamma   90.00
#
_symmetry.space_group_name_H-M   'P 1'
#
loop_
_entity.id
_entity.type
_entity.pdbx_description
1 polymer ?
#
loop_
_entity_poly.entity_id
_entity_poly.type
_entity_poly.pdbx_seq_one_letter_code
_entity_poly.pdbx_strand_id
1 'polypeptide(L)'
;QVTLKVNGSVLRAEQRAASTTAAINAAAEVLDRRIEKFKSRVYRSQRARHTPALGVQEAEEQVLPVTATEESTTLPDGELVRIKGFDMEPITVAEAAGQMRLLGHTFFMFLNAESGGYNLLYLRDDGDYGLIQPKSG
;
A
#
# COMPACT_ATOMS: atom_id res chain seq x y z
N GLN A 1 -11.05 -9.14 -23.23
CA GLN A 1 -10.19 -9.80 -22.22
C GLN A 1 -9.24 -8.75 -21.65
N VAL A 2 -8.99 -8.75 -20.34
CA VAL A 2 -8.14 -7.78 -19.62
C VAL A 2 -7.17 -8.53 -18.70
N THR A 3 -5.91 -8.10 -18.67
CA THR A 3 -4.86 -8.69 -17.82
C THR A 3 -4.08 -7.60 -17.11
N LEU A 4 -4.00 -7.68 -15.78
CA LEU A 4 -3.23 -6.80 -14.92
C LEU A 4 -2.08 -7.58 -14.29
N LYS A 5 -0.88 -6.99 -14.26
CA LYS A 5 0.28 -7.54 -13.55
C LYS A 5 0.52 -6.67 -12.32
N VAL A 6 0.39 -7.23 -11.12
CA VAL A 6 0.56 -6.52 -9.86
C VAL A 6 1.41 -7.36 -8.91
N ASN A 7 2.53 -6.81 -8.44
CA ASN A 7 3.42 -7.44 -7.45
C ASN A 7 3.79 -8.91 -7.79
N GLY A 8 4.15 -9.17 -9.06
CA GLY A 8 4.51 -10.51 -9.55
C GLY A 8 3.32 -11.48 -9.74
N SER A 9 2.11 -11.08 -9.37
CA SER A 9 0.87 -11.84 -9.59
C SER A 9 0.11 -11.33 -10.81
N VAL A 10 -0.50 -12.25 -11.55
CA VAL A 10 -1.28 -11.93 -12.75
C VAL A 10 -2.77 -12.05 -12.43
N LEU A 11 -3.49 -10.94 -12.55
CA LEU A 11 -4.94 -10.87 -12.40
C LEU A 11 -5.55 -10.75 -13.80
N ARG A 12 -6.34 -11.74 -14.20
CA ARG A 12 -6.96 -11.80 -15.54
C ARG A 12 -8.47 -11.86 -15.42
N ALA A 13 -9.16 -11.09 -16.25
CA ALA A 13 -10.60 -11.15 -16.42
C ALA A 13 -10.95 -11.25 -17.91
N GLU A 14 -11.86 -12.17 -18.22
CA GLU A 14 -12.39 -12.34 -19.57
C GLU A 14 -13.90 -12.36 -19.48
N GLN A 15 -14.55 -11.48 -20.24
CA GLN A 15 -16.00 -11.36 -20.26
C GLN A 15 -16.49 -11.17 -21.69
N ARG A 16 -17.68 -11.72 -21.94
CA ARG A 16 -18.45 -11.55 -23.17
C ARG A 16 -19.84 -11.02 -22.78
N ALA A 17 -20.31 -10.00 -23.46
CA ALA A 17 -21.64 -9.44 -23.26
C ALA A 17 -22.21 -8.96 -24.60
N ALA A 18 -23.52 -8.68 -24.62
CA ALA A 18 -24.24 -8.24 -25.82
C ALA A 18 -23.85 -6.83 -26.28
N SER A 19 -23.22 -6.02 -25.41
CA SER A 19 -22.73 -4.68 -25.72
C SER A 19 -21.34 -4.46 -25.11
N THR A 20 -20.52 -3.65 -25.78
CA THR A 20 -19.16 -3.30 -25.34
C THR A 20 -19.15 -2.70 -23.94
N THR A 21 -20.04 -1.77 -23.64
CA THR A 21 -20.14 -1.14 -22.31
C THR A 21 -20.55 -2.15 -21.24
N ALA A 22 -21.46 -3.07 -21.56
CA ALA A 22 -21.82 -4.16 -20.65
C ALA A 22 -20.64 -5.12 -20.40
N ALA A 23 -19.83 -5.39 -21.43
CA ALA A 23 -18.63 -6.24 -21.28
C ALA A 23 -17.56 -5.56 -20.41
N ILE A 24 -17.40 -4.24 -20.52
CA ILE A 24 -16.46 -3.46 -19.70
C ILE A 24 -16.91 -3.47 -18.24
N ASN A 25 -18.17 -3.15 -17.96
CA ASN A 25 -18.70 -3.13 -16.59
C ASN A 25 -18.60 -4.51 -15.93
N ALA A 26 -18.96 -5.57 -16.67
CA ALA A 26 -18.83 -6.95 -16.18
C ALA A 26 -17.37 -7.38 -15.96
N ALA A 27 -16.43 -6.85 -16.75
CA ALA A 27 -15.01 -7.12 -16.55
C ALA A 27 -14.46 -6.36 -15.34
N ALA A 28 -14.91 -5.12 -15.11
CA ALA A 28 -14.54 -4.31 -13.96
C ALA A 28 -14.99 -4.99 -12.65
N GLU A 29 -16.24 -5.43 -12.56
CA GLU A 29 -16.76 -6.11 -11.37
C GLU A 29 -15.97 -7.39 -11.02
N VAL A 30 -15.59 -8.17 -12.03
CA VAL A 30 -14.75 -9.37 -11.84
C VAL A 30 -13.34 -9.02 -11.39
N LEU A 31 -12.77 -7.93 -11.91
CA LEU A 31 -11.45 -7.46 -11.50
C LEU A 31 -11.47 -6.95 -10.05
N ASP A 32 -12.49 -6.20 -9.64
CA ASP A 32 -12.63 -5.70 -8.27
C ASP A 32 -12.65 -6.83 -7.24
N ARG A 33 -13.51 -7.85 -7.45
CA ARG A 33 -13.54 -9.03 -6.57
C ARG A 33 -12.21 -9.77 -6.54
N ARG A 34 -11.50 -9.84 -7.66
CA ARG A 34 -10.16 -10.46 -7.72
C ARG A 34 -9.11 -9.64 -6.99
N ILE A 35 -9.20 -8.31 -7.05
CA ILE A 35 -8.32 -7.38 -6.32
C ILE A 35 -8.57 -7.50 -4.81
N GLU A 36 -9.82 -7.51 -4.36
CA GLU A 36 -10.17 -7.73 -2.95
C GLU A 36 -9.66 -9.08 -2.43
N LYS A 37 -9.85 -10.15 -3.22
CA LYS A 37 -9.34 -11.48 -2.87
C LYS A 37 -7.81 -11.53 -2.85
N PHE A 38 -7.16 -10.80 -3.75
CA PHE A 38 -5.70 -10.68 -3.76
C PHE A 38 -5.20 -9.94 -2.52
N LYS A 39 -5.75 -8.76 -2.22
CA LYS A 39 -5.42 -7.96 -1.02
C LYS A 39 -5.63 -8.76 0.27
N SER A 40 -6.78 -9.42 0.42
CA SER A 40 -7.09 -10.25 1.59
C SER A 40 -6.20 -11.50 1.70
N ARG A 41 -5.83 -12.14 0.59
CA ARG A 41 -4.91 -13.29 0.60
C ARG A 41 -3.50 -12.86 1.00
N VAL A 42 -3.01 -11.73 0.47
CA VAL A 42 -1.72 -11.15 0.86
C VAL A 42 -1.73 -10.84 2.36
N TYR A 43 -2.78 -10.19 2.86
CA TYR A 43 -2.94 -9.86 4.28
C TYR A 43 -3.03 -11.11 5.18
N ARG A 44 -3.84 -12.11 4.81
CA ARG A 44 -4.02 -13.36 5.58
C ARG A 44 -2.77 -14.26 5.56
N SER A 45 -1.99 -14.22 4.47
CA SER A 45 -0.73 -14.97 4.37
C SER A 45 0.38 -14.41 5.28
N GLN A 46 0.33 -13.13 5.64
CA GLN A 46 1.23 -12.53 6.62
C GLN A 46 0.84 -12.94 8.05
N ARG A 47 -0.46 -12.99 8.37
CA ARG A 47 -0.95 -13.46 9.69
C ARG A 47 -0.63 -14.94 9.94
N ALA A 48 -0.70 -15.79 8.91
CA ALA A 48 -0.37 -17.21 9.01
C ALA A 48 1.14 -17.50 9.19
N ARG A 49 2.02 -16.52 8.93
CA ARG A 49 3.47 -16.65 9.16
C ARG A 49 3.92 -16.11 10.53
N HIS A 50 3.02 -15.47 11.29
CA HIS A 50 3.38 -14.73 12.51
C HIS A 50 2.64 -15.12 13.80
N THR A 51 1.93 -16.26 13.85
CA THR A 51 1.32 -16.71 15.12
C THR A 51 1.48 -18.21 15.36
N PRO A 52 2.09 -18.64 16.50
CA PRO A 52 1.68 -19.86 17.16
C PRO A 52 0.25 -19.68 17.70
N ALA A 53 -0.48 -20.79 17.78
CA ALA A 53 -1.89 -20.86 18.08
C ALA A 53 -2.33 -20.09 19.34
N LEU A 54 -3.43 -19.33 19.23
CA LEU A 54 -4.58 -19.30 20.15
C LEU A 54 -5.67 -18.40 19.55
N GLY A 55 -6.92 -18.81 19.76
CA GLY A 55 -8.06 -18.46 18.90
C GLY A 55 -8.65 -17.06 19.05
N VAL A 56 -9.41 -16.74 18.00
CA VAL A 56 -10.63 -15.90 17.94
C VAL A 56 -10.59 -14.56 18.68
N GLN A 57 -10.48 -13.48 17.90
CA GLN A 57 -11.51 -12.44 17.88
C GLN A 57 -11.36 -11.58 16.62
N GLU A 58 -12.50 -11.30 16.02
CA GLU A 58 -12.72 -10.22 15.07
C GLU A 58 -12.17 -8.94 15.69
N ALA A 59 -11.22 -8.30 15.01
CA ALA A 59 -10.75 -6.99 15.36
C ALA A 59 -10.80 -6.17 14.09
N GLU A 60 -11.71 -5.20 14.15
CA GLU A 60 -12.03 -4.20 13.16
C GLU A 60 -10.78 -3.55 12.58
N GLU A 61 -10.93 -3.09 11.34
CA GLU A 61 -10.34 -1.86 10.82
C GLU A 61 -9.78 -0.93 11.92
N GLN A 62 -8.51 -1.12 12.29
CA GLN A 62 -7.71 -0.04 12.85
C GLN A 62 -7.16 0.78 11.67
N VAL A 63 -8.08 1.46 10.98
CA VAL A 63 -7.75 2.68 10.26
C VAL A 63 -7.49 3.74 11.32
N LEU A 64 -6.21 3.98 11.58
CA LEU A 64 -5.72 5.14 12.33
C LEU A 64 -6.40 6.43 11.79
N PRO A 65 -6.68 7.42 12.65
CA PRO A 65 -7.48 8.59 12.27
C PRO A 65 -6.80 9.36 11.13
N VAL A 66 -7.45 9.37 9.96
CA VAL A 66 -6.99 10.15 8.81
C VAL A 66 -7.42 11.59 9.01
N THR A 67 -6.53 12.43 9.54
CA THR A 67 -6.69 13.89 9.48
C THR A 67 -6.14 14.38 8.15
N ALA A 68 -7.03 14.55 7.17
CA ALA A 68 -6.71 15.27 5.93
C ALA A 68 -7.09 16.75 6.14
N THR A 69 -6.09 17.61 6.34
CA THR A 69 -6.29 19.06 6.34
C THR A 69 -6.08 19.56 4.91
N GLU A 70 -7.09 20.20 4.34
CA GLU A 70 -7.04 20.84 3.02
C GLU A 70 -6.47 22.27 3.15
N GLU A 71 -5.17 22.38 3.43
CA GLU A 71 -4.45 23.65 3.37
C GLU A 71 -3.74 23.77 2.02
N SER A 72 -4.18 24.71 1.17
CA SER A 72 -3.51 25.04 -0.08
C SER A 72 -2.43 26.09 0.16
N THR A 73 -1.16 25.70 0.01
CA THR A 73 -0.02 26.62 0.03
C THR A 73 0.56 26.71 -1.38
N THR A 74 0.58 27.91 -1.95
CA THR A 74 1.20 28.15 -3.27
C THR A 74 2.73 28.14 -3.14
N LEU A 75 3.37 27.24 -3.88
CA LEU A 75 4.82 27.12 -4.04
C LEU A 75 5.24 27.79 -5.36
N PRO A 76 6.54 28.12 -5.55
CA PRO A 76 7.02 28.76 -6.78
C PRO A 76 6.65 28.00 -8.07
N ASP A 77 6.59 26.67 -7.98
CA ASP A 77 6.39 25.77 -9.13
C ASP A 77 5.12 24.90 -9.02
N GLY A 78 4.18 25.20 -8.10
CA GLY A 78 2.96 24.40 -7.93
C GLY A 78 2.16 24.69 -6.67
N GLU A 79 1.16 23.84 -6.38
CA GLU A 79 0.31 23.95 -5.20
C GLU A 79 0.49 22.74 -4.28
N LEU A 80 0.69 22.99 -2.98
CA LEU A 80 0.55 21.97 -1.95
C LEU A 80 -0.93 21.65 -1.78
N VAL A 81 -1.40 20.59 -2.41
CA VAL A 81 -2.84 20.25 -2.45
C VAL A 81 -3.31 19.35 -1.31
N ARG A 82 -2.38 18.74 -0.56
CA ARG A 82 -2.73 17.77 0.48
C ARG A 82 -1.63 17.57 1.50
N ILE A 83 -2.01 17.54 2.78
CA ILE A 83 -1.17 17.06 3.89
C ILE A 83 -1.70 15.70 4.33
N LYS A 84 -0.79 14.75 4.55
CA LYS A 84 -1.12 13.37 4.94
C LYS A 84 -0.43 13.06 6.27
N GLY A 85 -1.14 13.23 7.38
CA GLY A 85 -0.66 12.91 8.74
C GLY A 85 -0.88 11.44 9.09
N PHE A 86 0.10 10.84 9.80
CA PHE A 86 0.01 9.48 10.34
C PHE A 86 0.70 9.40 11.69
N ASP A 87 0.08 8.66 12.60
CA ASP A 87 0.78 8.11 13.76
C ASP A 87 1.61 6.91 13.28
N MET A 88 2.92 6.95 13.52
CA MET A 88 3.86 5.91 13.08
C MET A 88 4.41 5.15 14.28
N GLU A 89 4.10 3.86 14.34
CA GLU A 89 4.79 2.94 15.26
C GLU A 89 6.22 2.65 14.76
N PRO A 90 7.21 2.47 15.65
CA PRO A 90 8.55 2.07 15.25
C PRO A 90 8.54 0.70 14.57
N ILE A 91 9.07 0.63 13.34
CA ILE A 91 9.19 -0.60 12.56
C ILE A 91 10.60 -0.78 11.97
N THR A 92 10.92 -1.99 11.56
CA THR A 92 12.17 -2.32 10.88
C THR A 92 12.15 -1.95 9.40
N VAL A 93 13.33 -1.86 8.78
CA VAL A 93 13.47 -1.60 7.33
C VAL A 93 12.76 -2.67 6.49
N ALA A 94 12.81 -3.93 6.91
CA ALA A 94 12.18 -5.04 6.22
C ALA A 94 10.65 -4.94 6.24
N GLU A 95 10.08 -4.57 7.40
CA GLU A 95 8.64 -4.32 7.55
C GLU A 95 8.21 -3.11 6.71
N ALA A 96 8.98 -2.02 6.74
CA ALA A 96 8.72 -0.85 5.90
C ALA A 96 8.72 -1.21 4.40
N ALA A 97 9.66 -2.05 3.93
CA ALA A 97 9.68 -2.54 2.55
C ALA A 97 8.43 -3.38 2.21
N GLY A 98 7.95 -4.18 3.17
CA GLY A 98 6.70 -4.93 3.05
C GLY A 98 5.49 -4.01 2.92
N GLN A 99 5.37 -3.00 3.80
CA GLN A 99 4.29 -2.03 3.78
C GLN A 99 4.30 -1.20 2.49
N MET A 100 5.48 -0.73 2.05
CA MET A 100 5.65 0.01 0.80
C MET A 100 5.13 -0.77 -0.42
N ARG A 101 5.51 -2.06 -0.52
CA ARG A 101 5.03 -2.96 -1.60
C ARG A 101 3.53 -3.22 -1.52
N LEU A 102 2.98 -3.34 -0.32
CA LEU A 102 1.54 -3.61 -0.11
C LEU A 102 0.68 -2.42 -0.54
N LEU A 103 1.13 -1.21 -0.22
CA LEU A 103 0.46 0.03 -0.60
C LEU A 103 0.69 0.39 -2.08
N GLY A 104 1.66 -0.25 -2.73
CA GLY A 104 2.04 0.06 -4.11
C GLY A 104 2.68 1.45 -4.23
N HIS A 105 3.36 1.90 -3.17
CA HIS A 105 4.08 3.16 -3.17
C HIS A 105 5.52 2.96 -3.62
N THR A 106 6.11 3.97 -4.26
CA THR A 106 7.54 4.00 -4.61
C THR A 106 8.41 4.49 -3.47
N PHE A 107 7.81 5.10 -2.44
CA PHE A 107 8.47 5.54 -1.22
C PHE A 107 7.60 5.27 0.02
N PHE A 108 8.24 5.16 1.17
CA PHE A 108 7.58 4.94 2.45
C PHE A 108 8.38 5.60 3.59
N MET A 109 7.76 6.54 4.29
CA MET A 109 8.32 7.17 5.48
C MET A 109 7.90 6.36 6.71
N PHE A 110 8.84 6.07 7.60
CA PHE A 110 8.59 5.30 8.82
C PHE A 110 9.50 5.75 9.96
N LEU A 111 9.07 5.48 11.19
CA LEU A 111 9.92 5.58 12.37
C LEU A 111 10.73 4.28 12.49
N ASN A 112 12.06 4.37 12.43
CA ASN A 112 12.92 3.18 12.48
C ASN A 112 13.09 2.68 13.92
N ALA A 113 12.75 1.42 14.16
CA ALA A 113 12.85 0.78 15.47
C ALA A 113 14.29 0.66 16.01
N GLU A 114 15.30 0.57 15.14
CA GLU A 114 16.71 0.43 15.53
C GLU A 114 17.37 1.77 15.83
N SER A 115 17.09 2.80 15.02
CA SER A 115 17.70 4.11 15.18
C SER A 115 16.85 5.11 15.99
N GLY A 116 15.56 4.82 16.18
CA GLY A 116 14.60 5.74 16.78
C GLY A 116 14.32 6.99 15.93
N GLY A 117 14.83 7.07 14.70
CA GLY A 117 14.71 8.21 13.80
C GLY A 117 13.75 7.95 12.63
N TYR A 118 13.25 9.03 12.02
CA TYR A 118 12.45 8.94 10.80
C TYR A 118 13.32 8.58 9.60
N ASN A 119 12.96 7.55 8.87
CA ASN A 119 13.65 7.12 7.66
C ASN A 119 12.67 7.09 6.48
N LEU A 120 13.16 7.41 5.27
CA LEU A 120 12.42 7.26 4.02
C LEU A 120 13.02 6.11 3.20
N LEU A 121 12.29 5.02 3.07
CA LEU A 121 12.60 3.95 2.12
C LEU A 121 12.06 4.32 0.74
N TYR A 122 12.79 4.03 -0.33
CA TYR A 122 12.33 4.26 -1.69
C TYR A 122 12.85 3.21 -2.68
N LEU A 123 12.16 3.07 -3.82
CA LEU A 123 12.59 2.24 -4.93
C LEU A 123 13.47 3.07 -5.88
N ARG A 124 14.64 2.55 -6.21
CA ARG A 124 15.57 3.12 -7.19
C ARG A 124 15.20 2.70 -8.61
N ASP A 125 15.75 3.40 -9.59
CA ASP A 125 15.53 3.09 -11.02
C ASP A 125 16.12 1.73 -11.44
N ASP A 126 17.14 1.24 -10.72
CA ASP A 126 17.74 -0.09 -10.90
C ASP A 126 16.89 -1.23 -10.29
N GLY A 127 15.79 -0.89 -9.61
CA GLY A 127 14.86 -1.85 -8.99
C GLY A 127 15.23 -2.24 -7.56
N ASP A 128 16.34 -1.73 -7.03
CA ASP A 128 16.77 -1.95 -5.65
C ASP A 128 16.20 -0.91 -4.69
N TYR A 129 16.38 -1.14 -3.39
CA TYR A 129 15.90 -0.26 -2.32
C TYR A 129 16.97 0.76 -1.94
N GLY A 130 16.56 2.02 -1.81
CA GLY A 130 17.34 3.08 -1.18
C GLY A 130 16.74 3.49 0.15
N LEU A 131 17.58 3.92 1.09
CA LEU A 131 17.17 4.41 2.40
C LEU A 131 17.75 5.81 2.63
N ILE A 132 16.90 6.80 2.89
CA ILE A 132 17.29 8.14 3.31
C ILE A 132 17.09 8.23 4.82
N GLN A 133 18.15 8.59 5.53
CA GLN A 133 18.16 8.78 6.98
C GLN A 133 18.63 10.21 7.30
N PRO A 134 17.75 11.07 7.83
CA PRO A 134 18.13 12.36 8.38
C PRO A 134 19.08 12.15 9.57
N LYS A 135 20.13 12.96 9.62
CA LYS A 135 20.98 13.08 10.81
C LYS A 135 20.79 14.50 11.31
N SER A 136 20.30 14.64 12.54
CA SER A 136 20.39 15.91 13.25
C SER A 136 21.87 16.15 13.55
N GLY A 137 22.43 17.22 12.97
CA GLY A 137 23.75 17.74 13.34
C GLY A 137 23.66 18.64 14.56
#